data_AF-A0A351TT32-F1
#
_entry.id   AF-A0A351TT32-F1
#
_cell.length_a   1.000
_cell.length_b   1.000
_cell.length_c   1.000
_cell.angle_alpha   90.00
_cell.angle_beta   90.00
_cell.angle_gamma   90.00
#
_symmetry.space_group_name_H-M   'P 1'
#
loop_
_entity.id
_entity.type
_entity.pdbx_description
1 polymer ?
#
loop_
_entity_poly.entity_id
_entity_poly.type
_entity_poly.pdbx_seq_one_letter_code
_entity_poly.pdbx_strand_id
1 'polypeptide(L)'
;QPDKNTIQGKLENVLSLMCGRETEVIGAGRTDAGVHSKGMAANAFLETDFSCEEIRDYMNRCLPDDIAVREVREASPRFHARYNAIGKTY
;
A
#
# COMPACT_ATOMS: atom_id res chain seq x y z
N GLN A 1 9.34 12.57 1.22
CA GLN A 1 9.40 13.64 0.20
C GLN A 1 8.44 14.75 0.63
N PRO A 2 8.75 16.04 0.39
CA PRO A 2 8.10 17.14 1.10
C PRO A 2 6.59 17.36 0.88
N ASP A 3 5.93 16.76 -0.12
CA ASP A 3 4.53 17.14 -0.46
C ASP A 3 3.50 16.01 -0.37
N LYS A 4 3.87 14.80 0.10
CA LYS A 4 3.02 13.57 0.12
C LYS A 4 2.24 13.25 -1.18
N ASN A 5 2.47 13.96 -2.28
CA ASN A 5 1.85 13.70 -3.58
C ASN A 5 2.57 12.55 -4.30
N THR A 6 2.58 11.40 -3.64
CA THR A 6 3.19 10.15 -4.10
C THR A 6 2.18 9.03 -3.93
N ILE A 7 2.39 7.91 -4.64
CA ILE A 7 1.55 6.71 -4.45
C ILE A 7 1.60 6.26 -2.99
N GLN A 8 2.80 6.19 -2.39
CA GLN A 8 2.96 5.83 -0.97
C GLN A 8 2.20 6.77 -0.05
N GLY A 9 2.32 8.09 -0.23
CA GLY A 9 1.63 9.07 0.61
C GLY A 9 0.11 8.98 0.50
N LYS A 10 -0.42 8.72 -0.69
CA LYS A 10 -1.85 8.48 -0.90
C LYS A 10 -2.32 7.20 -0.16
N LEU A 11 -1.57 6.11 -0.24
CA LEU A 11 -1.88 4.86 0.47
C LEU A 11 -1.85 5.06 2.00
N GLU A 12 -0.80 5.71 2.52
CA GLU A 12 -0.64 5.99 3.95
C GLU A 12 -1.76 6.88 4.48
N ASN A 13 -2.18 7.90 3.72
CA ASN A 13 -3.28 8.78 4.13
C ASN A 13 -4.60 8.01 4.27
N VAL A 14 -4.94 7.15 3.31
CA VAL A 14 -6.19 6.37 3.34
C VAL A 14 -6.15 5.33 4.46
N LEU A 15 -5.05 4.60 4.63
CA LEU A 15 -4.91 3.63 5.72
C LEU A 15 -4.93 4.30 7.10
N SER A 16 -4.30 5.48 7.22
CA SER A 16 -4.31 6.22 8.48
C SER A 16 -5.69 6.72 8.85
N LEU A 17 -6.49 7.13 7.85
CA LEU A 17 -7.89 7.49 8.06
C LEU A 17 -8.72 6.28 8.50
N MET A 18 -8.52 5.13 7.85
CA MET A 18 -9.21 3.88 8.18
C MET A 18 -8.89 3.41 9.61
N CYS A 19 -7.62 3.44 10.02
CA CYS A 19 -7.17 2.96 11.32
C CYS A 19 -7.26 4.01 12.45
N GLY A 20 -7.54 5.27 12.13
CA GLY A 20 -7.56 6.36 13.11
C GLY A 20 -6.19 6.71 13.72
N ARG A 21 -5.10 6.22 13.12
CA ARG A 21 -3.71 6.46 13.55
C ARG A 21 -2.77 6.46 12.35
N GLU A 22 -1.63 7.11 12.50
CA GLU A 22 -0.60 7.12 11.45
C GLU A 22 -0.16 5.68 11.10
N THR A 23 -0.18 5.39 9.80
CA THR A 23 0.18 4.09 9.21
C THR A 23 1.28 4.31 8.18
N GLU A 24 2.36 3.55 8.29
CA GLU A 24 3.47 3.54 7.33
C GLU A 24 3.32 2.39 6.32
N VAL A 25 3.62 2.67 5.05
CA VAL A 25 3.58 1.68 3.97
C VAL A 25 4.99 1.42 3.43
N ILE A 26 5.37 0.15 3.39
CA ILE A 26 6.65 -0.31 2.83
C ILE A 26 6.40 -0.96 1.47
N GLY A 27 6.79 -0.30 0.39
CA GLY A 27 6.75 -0.85 -0.96
C GLY A 27 7.90 -1.80 -1.29
N ALA A 28 7.68 -2.75 -2.20
CA ALA A 28 8.72 -3.65 -2.71
C ALA A 28 9.83 -2.91 -3.49
N GLY A 29 9.52 -1.73 -4.01
CA GLY A 29 10.46 -0.86 -4.70
C GLY A 29 9.97 0.58 -4.73
N ARG A 30 10.72 1.41 -5.46
CA ARG A 30 10.35 2.78 -5.79
C ARG A 30 10.20 2.89 -7.29
N THR A 31 9.24 3.69 -7.73
CA THR A 31 9.10 4.13 -9.12
C THR A 31 9.41 5.62 -9.19
N ASP A 32 9.99 6.05 -10.30
CA ASP A 32 10.20 7.47 -10.57
C ASP A 32 8.90 8.12 -11.05
N ALA A 33 8.86 9.45 -11.06
CA ALA A 33 7.70 10.20 -11.53
C ALA A 33 7.36 9.81 -12.98
N GLY A 34 6.08 9.53 -13.23
CA GLY A 34 5.58 9.11 -14.55
C GLY A 34 5.71 7.61 -14.86
N VAL A 35 6.36 6.82 -14.00
CA VAL A 35 6.44 5.36 -14.16
C VAL A 35 5.20 4.69 -13.57
N HIS A 36 4.57 3.80 -14.36
CA HIS A 36 3.43 2.99 -13.92
C HIS A 36 3.87 1.68 -13.26
N SER A 37 2.96 1.04 -12.53
CA SER A 37 3.15 -0.32 -12.03
C SER A 37 1.84 -1.10 -12.07
N LYS A 38 1.91 -2.36 -12.53
CA LYS A 38 0.76 -3.29 -12.53
C LYS A 38 0.73 -4.22 -11.31
N GLY A 39 1.82 -4.27 -10.55
CA GLY A 39 2.07 -5.31 -9.54
C GLY A 39 3.03 -4.87 -8.44
N MET A 40 2.97 -3.60 -8.01
CA MET A 40 3.72 -3.16 -6.84
C MET A 40 3.15 -3.83 -5.58
N ALA A 41 3.93 -4.72 -4.97
CA ALA A 41 3.61 -5.25 -3.64
C ALA A 41 4.01 -4.25 -2.56
N ALA A 42 3.25 -4.19 -1.47
CA ALA A 42 3.55 -3.39 -0.30
C ALA A 42 3.06 -4.08 0.98
N ASN A 43 3.62 -3.73 2.13
CA ASN A 43 3.15 -4.15 3.44
C ASN A 43 2.97 -2.97 4.39
N ALA A 44 2.04 -3.10 5.32
CA ALA A 44 1.81 -2.19 6.43
C ALA A 44 1.37 -3.02 7.65
N PHE A 45 1.65 -2.51 8.85
CA PHE A 45 1.07 -3.05 10.08
C PHE A 45 -0.20 -2.29 10.39
N LEU A 46 -1.31 -3.01 10.51
CA LEU A 46 -2.64 -2.44 10.75
C LEU A 46 -3.20 -3.02 12.04
N GLU A 47 -3.62 -2.14 12.94
CA GLU A 47 -4.48 -2.50 14.07
C GLU A 47 -5.92 -2.20 13.65
N THR A 48 -6.67 -3.22 13.23
CA THR A 48 -8.02 -3.08 12.70
C THR A 48 -8.77 -4.41 12.81
N ASP A 49 -10.10 -4.32 12.93
CA ASP A 49 -11.02 -5.46 12.87
C ASP A 49 -11.53 -5.72 11.44
N PHE A 50 -11.11 -4.91 10.47
CA PHE A 50 -11.54 -5.04 9.08
C PHE A 50 -10.91 -6.28 8.45
N SER A 51 -11.71 -7.05 7.73
CA SER A 51 -11.22 -8.13 6.89
C SER A 51 -10.36 -7.60 5.73
N CYS A 52 -9.53 -8.46 5.16
CA CYS A 52 -8.73 -8.11 3.97
C CYS A 52 -9.58 -7.57 2.81
N GLU A 53 -10.79 -8.10 2.63
CA GLU A 53 -11.72 -7.64 1.60
C GLU A 53 -12.27 -6.24 1.90
N GLU A 54 -12.67 -5.98 3.15
CA GLU A 54 -13.12 -4.65 3.56
C GLU A 54 -12.01 -3.61 3.43
N ILE A 55 -10.76 -3.96 3.76
CA ILE A 55 -9.61 -3.07 3.58
C ILE A 55 -9.42 -2.76 2.09
N ARG A 56 -9.43 -3.77 1.22
CA ARG A 56 -9.31 -3.60 -0.24
C ARG A 56 -10.39 -2.65 -0.76
N ASP A 57 -11.64 -2.88 -0.37
CA ASP A 57 -12.79 -2.14 -0.88
C ASP A 57 -12.83 -0.71 -0.34
N TYR A 58 -12.47 -0.51 0.93
CA TYR A 58 -12.31 0.82 1.52
C TYR A 58 -11.21 1.61 0.80
N MET A 59 -10.05 0.98 0.58
CA MET A 59 -8.93 1.60 -0.13
C MET A 59 -9.34 2.03 -1.54
N ASN A 60 -9.96 1.14 -2.31
CA ASN A 60 -10.40 1.46 -3.67
C ASN A 60 -11.53 2.50 -3.74
N ARG A 61 -12.32 2.67 -2.67
CA ARG A 61 -13.34 3.72 -2.60
C ARG A 61 -12.74 5.10 -2.33
N CYS A 62 -11.66 5.16 -1.57
CA CYS A 62 -11.05 6.42 -1.12
C CYS A 62 -9.85 6.86 -1.95
N LEU A 63 -9.18 5.92 -2.63
CA LEU A 63 -8.09 6.22 -3.52
C LEU A 63 -8.60 6.87 -4.82
N PRO A 64 -7.78 7.72 -5.46
CA PRO A 64 -8.06 8.22 -6.81
C PRO A 64 -8.03 7.08 -7.83
N ASP A 65 -8.77 7.27 -8.94
CA ASP A 65 -8.94 6.26 -10.00
C ASP A 65 -7.63 5.80 -10.67
N ASP A 66 -6.53 6.54 -10.48
CA ASP A 66 -5.19 6.20 -10.97
C ASP A 66 -4.44 5.19 -10.08
N ILE A 67 -5.04 4.75 -8.96
CA ILE A 67 -4.47 3.79 -8.01
C ILE A 67 -5.52 2.75 -7.62
N ALA A 68 -5.23 1.47 -7.87
CA ALA A 68 -6.09 0.37 -7.48
C ALA A 68 -5.35 -0.65 -6.61
N VAL A 69 -5.95 -1.01 -5.46
CA VAL A 69 -5.55 -2.15 -4.64
C VAL A 69 -6.23 -3.39 -5.21
N ARG A 70 -5.42 -4.26 -5.84
CA ARG A 70 -5.93 -5.48 -6.48
C ARG A 70 -6.21 -6.61 -5.49
N GLU A 71 -5.42 -6.67 -4.42
CA GLU A 71 -5.47 -7.75 -3.44
C GLU A 71 -4.91 -7.28 -2.10
N VAL A 72 -5.48 -7.79 -1.01
CA VAL A 72 -4.98 -7.65 0.36
C VAL A 72 -4.96 -9.04 0.98
N ARG A 73 -3.89 -9.38 1.69
CA ARG A 73 -3.75 -10.64 2.43
C ARG A 73 -3.05 -10.39 3.75
N GLU A 74 -3.42 -11.17 4.76
CA GLU A 74 -2.60 -11.29 5.96
C GLU A 74 -1.25 -11.91 5.60
N ALA A 75 -0.19 -11.32 6.13
CA ALA A 75 1.17 -11.79 5.93
C ALA A 75 1.79 -12.18 7.28
N SER A 76 2.87 -12.95 7.23
CA SER A 76 3.68 -13.20 8.43
C SER A 76 4.14 -11.87 9.04
N PRO A 77 4.20 -11.74 10.39
CA PRO A 77 4.80 -10.58 11.04
C PRO A 77 6.24 -10.28 10.63
N ARG A 78 6.93 -11.25 10.02
CA ARG A 78 8.30 -11.13 9.49
C ARG A 78 8.37 -10.76 8.01
N PHE A 79 7.23 -10.59 7.34
CA PHE A 79 7.19 -10.24 5.93
C PHE A 79 7.63 -8.78 5.73
N HIS A 80 8.45 -8.56 4.70
CA HIS A 80 8.92 -7.25 4.30
C HIS A 80 8.96 -7.19 2.77
N ALA A 81 8.07 -6.41 2.16
CA ALA A 81 7.83 -6.37 0.72
C ALA A 81 9.13 -6.14 -0.09
N ARG A 82 10.02 -5.27 0.42
CA ARG A 82 11.32 -4.99 -0.24
C ARG A 82 12.34 -6.13 -0.14
N TYR A 83 12.46 -6.78 1.01
CA TYR A 83 13.56 -7.72 1.30
C TYR A 83 13.19 -9.17 0.98
N ASN A 84 11.89 -9.50 0.99
CA ASN A 84 11.42 -10.82 0.57
C ASN A 84 11.20 -10.94 -0.94
N ALA A 85 11.33 -9.85 -1.71
CA ALA A 85 11.25 -9.89 -3.16
C ALA A 85 12.48 -10.62 -3.76
N ILE A 86 12.24 -11.67 -4.54
CA ILE A 86 13.29 -12.45 -5.22
C ILE A 86 13.67 -11.89 -6.60
N GLY A 87 12.88 -10.97 -7.14
CA GLY A 87 13.06 -10.40 -8.46
C GLY A 87 12.02 -9.33 -8.76
N LYS A 88 12.26 -8.54 -9.81
CA LYS A 88 11.35 -7.51 -10.31
C LYS A 88 11.35 -7.55 -11.85
N THR A 89 10.18 -7.38 -12.43
CA THR A 89 10.01 -7.23 -13.87
C THR A 89 9.46 -5.83 -14.14
N TYR A 90 10.06 -5.14 -15.10
CA TYR A 90 9.69 -3.79 -15.52
C TYR A 90 9.10 -3.85 -16.91
#